data_AF-A0A2A2RNH9-F1
#
_entry.id   AF-A0A2A2RNH9-F1
#
_cell.length_a   1.000
_cell.length_b   1.000
_cell.length_c   1.000
_cell.angle_alpha   90.00
_cell.angle_beta   90.00
_cell.angle_gamma   90.00
#
_symmetry.space_group_name_H-M   'P 1'
#
loop_
_entity.id
_entity.type
_entity.pdbx_description
1 polymer ?
#
loop_
_entity_poly.entity_id
_entity_poly.type
_entity_poly.pdbx_seq_one_letter_code
_entity_poly.pdbx_strand_id
1 'polypeptide(L)'
;MKTAQKAIAQLSLLLALGSGVLFLAGCETPAGGGAGAPKTNNIEALTAAANAGDAEAALKLGDIYKDGRGVPKNHTESVRWHTKAAELFQKQ
;
A
#
# COMPACT_ATOMS: atom_id res chain seq x y z
N MET A 1 15.55 16.28 -35.25
CA MET A 1 14.61 15.24 -35.73
C MET A 1 14.27 14.19 -34.65
N LYS A 2 14.18 14.57 -33.35
CA LYS A 2 13.88 13.64 -32.23
C LYS A 2 12.44 13.77 -31.71
N THR A 3 11.59 14.49 -32.44
CA THR A 3 10.21 14.83 -32.07
C THR A 3 9.16 13.94 -32.74
N ALA A 4 9.51 13.16 -33.78
CA ALA A 4 8.57 12.30 -34.51
C ALA A 4 8.39 10.88 -33.91
N GLN A 5 9.32 10.43 -33.05
CA GLN A 5 9.31 9.06 -32.51
C GLN A 5 8.34 8.86 -31.33
N LYS A 6 7.81 9.95 -30.74
CA LYS A 6 6.87 9.87 -29.61
C LYS A 6 5.43 9.52 -30.01
N ALA A 7 5.08 9.62 -31.29
CA ALA A 7 3.68 9.50 -31.73
C ALA A 7 3.21 8.06 -32.03
N ILE A 8 4.11 7.13 -32.36
CA ILE A 8 3.73 5.79 -32.86
C ILE A 8 3.46 4.78 -31.73
N ALA A 9 4.04 5.00 -30.54
CA ALA A 9 3.84 4.10 -29.40
C ALA A 9 2.46 4.22 -28.71
N GLN A 10 1.67 5.25 -29.04
CA GLN A 10 0.35 5.48 -28.44
C GLN A 10 -0.75 4.57 -29.03
N LEU A 11 -0.47 3.72 -30.04
CA LEU A 11 -1.51 3.02 -30.80
C LEU A 11 -1.62 1.49 -30.60
N SER A 12 -0.79 0.85 -29.76
CA SER A 12 -0.79 -0.63 -29.57
C SER A 12 -1.77 -1.16 -28.51
N LEU A 13 -2.76 -0.36 -28.11
CA LEU A 13 -3.60 -0.58 -26.92
C LEU A 13 -4.69 -1.69 -27.02
N LEU A 14 -4.82 -2.55 -28.05
CA LEU A 14 -6.11 -3.28 -28.21
C LEU A 14 -6.18 -4.79 -28.51
N LEU A 15 -5.14 -5.63 -28.37
CA LEU A 15 -5.28 -7.04 -28.84
C LEU A 15 -4.58 -8.17 -28.06
N ALA A 16 -4.73 -8.25 -26.73
CA ALA A 16 -4.41 -9.51 -26.03
C ALA A 16 -5.18 -9.69 -24.71
N LEU A 17 -6.42 -10.20 -24.80
CA LEU A 17 -7.01 -10.99 -23.73
C LEU A 17 -6.54 -12.44 -23.90
N GLY A 18 -5.91 -13.00 -22.86
CA GLY A 18 -5.91 -14.45 -22.63
C GLY A 18 -4.56 -15.17 -22.77
N SER A 19 -4.01 -15.52 -21.59
CA SER A 19 -3.23 -16.75 -21.32
C SER A 19 -1.79 -16.83 -21.82
N GLY A 20 -0.85 -16.83 -20.86
CA GLY A 20 0.36 -17.65 -20.97
C GLY A 20 1.71 -16.94 -20.90
N VAL A 21 2.05 -16.38 -19.73
CA VAL A 21 3.38 -16.45 -19.07
C VAL A 21 4.60 -15.90 -19.85
N LEU A 22 5.43 -14.98 -19.35
CA LEU A 22 5.47 -14.21 -18.11
C LEU A 22 6.64 -13.22 -18.30
N PHE A 23 6.35 -12.03 -18.82
CA PHE A 23 7.28 -10.91 -18.78
C PHE A 23 6.44 -9.63 -18.73
N LEU A 24 5.99 -9.26 -17.53
CA LEU A 24 5.27 -8.02 -17.28
C LEU A 24 6.18 -7.06 -16.51
N ALA A 25 6.80 -6.16 -17.26
CA ALA A 25 6.91 -4.78 -16.81
C ALA A 25 5.51 -4.16 -16.96
N GLY A 26 4.86 -3.81 -15.85
CA GLY A 26 3.57 -3.09 -15.88
C GLY A 26 2.64 -3.43 -14.72
N CYS A 27 2.57 -2.52 -13.74
CA CYS A 27 1.47 -2.35 -12.79
C CYS A 27 1.05 -3.60 -11.98
N GLU A 28 1.86 -3.99 -11.01
CA GLU A 28 1.38 -4.82 -9.89
C GLU A 28 0.83 -3.92 -8.77
N THR A 29 -0.17 -3.11 -9.08
CA THR A 29 -1.12 -2.69 -8.04
C THR A 29 -2.42 -3.39 -8.35
N PRO A 30 -2.68 -4.56 -7.75
CA PRO A 30 -4.07 -4.93 -7.54
C PRO A 30 -4.68 -3.79 -6.73
N ALA A 31 -5.39 -2.89 -7.41
CA ALA A 31 -6.54 -2.22 -6.84
C ALA A 31 -7.57 -3.31 -6.53
N GLY A 32 -7.26 -4.10 -5.51
CA GLY A 32 -7.97 -5.27 -5.06
C GLY A 32 -8.77 -4.91 -3.83
N GLY A 33 -9.98 -4.43 -4.06
CA GLY A 33 -11.10 -4.62 -3.15
C GLY A 33 -11.12 -3.70 -1.94
N GLY A 34 -12.17 -2.89 -1.87
CA GLY A 34 -12.73 -2.49 -0.60
C GLY A 34 -13.10 -3.74 0.19
N ALA A 35 -12.18 -4.19 1.04
CA ALA A 35 -12.50 -5.09 2.12
C ALA A 35 -12.56 -4.20 3.36
N GLY A 36 -13.79 -3.93 3.83
CA GLY A 36 -14.00 -3.64 5.24
C GLY A 36 -13.50 -4.85 6.03
N ALA A 37 -12.19 -4.94 6.21
CA ALA A 37 -11.57 -5.90 7.09
C ALA A 37 -12.11 -5.63 8.49
N PRO A 38 -12.42 -6.67 9.27
CA PRO A 38 -12.90 -6.47 10.62
C PRO A 38 -11.83 -5.66 11.34
N LYS A 39 -12.21 -4.47 11.83
CA LYS A 39 -11.37 -3.56 12.64
C LYS A 39 -11.03 -4.28 13.94
N THR A 40 -10.15 -5.25 13.83
CA THR A 40 -9.59 -6.03 14.91
C THR A 40 -8.27 -5.36 15.24
N ASN A 41 -7.99 -5.21 16.53
CA ASN A 41 -6.76 -4.60 17.03
C ASN A 41 -5.59 -5.58 16.88
N ASN A 42 -5.51 -6.29 15.75
CA ASN A 42 -4.55 -7.33 15.51
C ASN A 42 -3.33 -6.73 14.80
N ILE A 43 -2.20 -6.76 15.49
CA ILE A 43 -0.97 -6.04 15.13
C ILE A 43 -0.44 -6.52 13.78
N GLU A 44 -0.57 -7.83 13.52
CA GLU A 44 -0.18 -8.46 12.26
C GLU A 44 -1.01 -7.94 11.08
N ALA A 45 -2.33 -7.87 11.23
CA ALA A 45 -3.24 -7.39 10.18
C ALA A 45 -3.00 -5.90 9.87
N LEU A 46 -2.77 -5.09 10.92
CA LEU A 46 -2.42 -3.68 10.76
C LEU A 46 -1.05 -3.50 10.09
N THR A 47 -0.09 -4.40 10.37
CA THR A 47 1.24 -4.34 9.74
C THR A 47 1.14 -4.66 8.26
N ALA A 48 0.35 -5.67 7.89
CA ALA A 48 0.08 -6.00 6.49
C ALA A 48 -0.60 -4.82 5.76
N ALA A 49 -1.63 -4.21 6.35
CA ALA A 49 -2.32 -3.06 5.77
C ALA A 49 -1.43 -1.82 5.67
N ALA A 50 -0.63 -1.50 6.70
CA ALA A 50 0.32 -0.40 6.67
C ALA A 50 1.40 -0.58 5.58
N ASN A 51 1.82 -1.82 5.32
CA ASN A 51 2.73 -2.13 4.21
C ASN A 51 2.04 -2.09 2.84
N ALA A 52 0.72 -2.32 2.78
CA ALA A 52 -0.09 -2.10 1.59
C ALA A 52 -0.39 -0.61 1.31
N GLY A 53 0.07 0.31 2.18
CA GLY A 53 -0.13 1.75 2.02
C GLY A 53 -1.36 2.31 2.74
N ASP A 54 -1.96 1.54 3.64
CA ASP A 54 -3.05 2.00 4.49
C ASP A 54 -2.50 2.87 5.64
N ALA A 55 -2.67 4.19 5.51
CA ALA A 55 -2.26 5.17 6.49
C ALA A 55 -3.03 5.05 7.82
N GLU A 56 -4.30 4.62 7.78
CA GLU A 56 -5.12 4.42 8.96
C GLU A 56 -4.65 3.20 9.78
N ALA A 57 -4.17 2.15 9.09
CA ALA A 57 -3.58 0.99 9.75
C ALA A 57 -2.27 1.32 10.49
N ALA A 58 -1.40 2.13 9.86
CA ALA A 58 -0.17 2.60 10.49
C ALA A 58 -0.44 3.45 11.74
N LEU A 59 -1.48 4.30 11.74
CA LEU A 59 -1.92 5.04 12.92
C LEU A 59 -2.36 4.12 14.06
N LYS A 60 -3.22 3.13 13.76
CA LYS A 60 -3.71 2.17 14.76
C LYS A 60 -2.58 1.35 15.39
N LEU A 61 -1.58 0.98 14.61
CA LEU A 61 -0.34 0.35 15.10
C LEU A 61 0.37 1.25 16.11
N GLY A 62 0.51 2.53 15.77
CA GLY A 62 1.04 3.55 16.66
C GLY A 62 0.29 3.62 18.00
N ASP A 63 -1.05 3.61 17.95
CA ASP A 63 -1.89 3.62 19.15
C ASP A 63 -1.77 2.34 19.98
N ILE A 64 -1.66 1.17 19.34
CA ILE A 64 -1.48 -0.10 20.06
C ILE A 64 -0.18 -0.11 20.86
N TYR A 65 0.93 0.35 20.27
CA TYR A 65 2.20 0.46 20.98
C TYR A 65 2.19 1.57 22.04
N LYS A 66 1.40 2.63 21.85
CA LYS A 66 1.20 3.70 22.82
C LYS A 66 0.41 3.23 24.04
N ASP A 67 -0.65 2.46 23.82
CA ASP A 67 -1.56 2.00 24.87
C ASP A 67 -1.08 0.68 25.51
N GLY A 68 -0.22 -0.07 24.82
CA GLY A 68 0.20 -1.41 25.25
C GLY A 68 -0.91 -2.46 25.13
N ARG A 69 -1.81 -2.32 24.14
CA ARG A 69 -2.96 -3.22 23.95
C ARG A 69 -2.52 -4.54 23.31
N GLY A 70 -2.12 -5.50 24.13
CA GLY A 70 -1.67 -6.83 23.69
C GLY A 70 -0.17 -6.93 23.37
N VAL A 71 0.56 -5.83 23.49
CA VAL A 71 2.03 -5.75 23.39
C VAL A 71 2.59 -4.88 24.49
N PRO A 72 3.86 -5.07 24.89
CA PRO A 72 4.53 -4.14 25.79
C PRO A 72 4.50 -2.72 25.21
N LYS A 73 4.19 -1.76 26.08
CA LYS A 73 4.13 -0.35 25.73
C LYS A 73 5.48 0.11 25.19
N ASN A 74 5.49 0.66 23.98
CA ASN A 74 6.70 1.14 23.33
C ASN A 74 6.42 2.45 22.62
N HIS A 75 6.75 3.55 23.28
CA HIS A 75 6.56 4.90 22.74
C HIS A 75 7.45 5.16 21.51
N THR A 76 8.64 4.56 21.44
CA THR A 76 9.55 4.71 20.30
C THR A 76 8.95 4.10 19.04
N GLU A 77 8.45 2.87 19.13
CA GLU A 77 7.74 2.23 18.02
C GLU A 77 6.45 2.97 17.68
N SER A 78 5.70 3.43 18.69
CA SER A 78 4.50 4.24 18.46
C SER A 78 4.77 5.47 17.59
N VAL A 79 5.82 6.24 17.89
CA VAL A 79 6.21 7.42 17.11
C VAL A 79 6.64 7.02 15.70
N ARG A 80 7.42 5.94 15.54
CA ARG A 80 7.83 5.44 14.21
C ARG A 80 6.63 5.13 13.32
N TRP A 81 5.63 4.42 13.84
CA TRP A 81 4.43 4.08 13.08
C TRP A 81 3.56 5.32 12.79
N HIS A 82 3.46 6.27 13.72
CA HIS A 82 2.80 7.55 13.48
C HIS A 82 3.48 8.39 12.38
N THR A 83 4.81 8.44 12.38
CA THR A 83 5.56 9.15 11.32
C THR A 83 5.31 8.50 9.96
N LYS A 84 5.40 7.17 9.90
CA LYS A 84 5.10 6.43 8.66
C LYS A 84 3.66 6.66 8.20
N ALA A 85 2.70 6.69 9.12
CA ALA A 85 1.31 7.02 8.80
C ALA A 85 1.19 8.42 8.19
N ALA A 86 1.85 9.43 8.78
CA ALA A 86 1.86 10.79 8.24
C ALA A 86 2.46 10.87 6.83
N GLU A 87 3.54 10.13 6.56
CA GLU A 87 4.13 10.02 5.23
C GLU A 87 3.18 9.35 4.23
N LEU A 88 2.43 8.34 4.66
CA LEU A 88 1.41 7.67 3.85
C LEU A 88 0.21 8.58 3.58
N PHE A 89 -0.28 9.33 4.58
CA PHE A 89 -1.34 10.33 4.40
C PHE A 89 -0.93 11.45 3.45
N GLN A 90 0.35 11.80 3.40
CA GLN A 90 0.86 12.75 2.41
C GLN A 90 1.02 12.14 1.02
N LYS A 91 1.04 10.80 0.89
CA LYS A 91 1.22 10.08 -0.37
C LYS A 91 -0.09 9.52 -0.95
N GLN A 92 -1.18 9.49 -0.18
CA GLN A 92 -2.54 9.18 -0.66
C GLN A 92 -3.18 10.40 -1.31
#